data_AF-A0AAV6YF86-F1
#
_entry.id   AF-A0AAV6YF86-F1
#
_cell.length_a   1.000
_cell.length_b   1.000
_cell.length_c   1.000
_cell.angle_alpha   90.00
_cell.angle_beta   90.00
_cell.angle_gamma   90.00
#
_symmetry.space_group_name_H-M   'P 1'
#
loop_
_entity.id
_entity.type
_entity.pdbx_description
1 polymer ?
#
loop_
_entity_poly.entity_id
_entity_poly.type
_entity_poly.pdbx_seq_one_letter_code
_entity_poly.pdbx_strand_id
1 'polypeptide(L)'
;DPSGECNPDLRLRGHQKEGYGLSWNSNLSGHLLSASDDHTVCLWDISAGPKEGKVIDAKAIFTGHSAVVEDVAWHLLHESLFGSVADDQKLMM
;
A
#
# COMPACT_ATOMS: atom_id res chain seq x y z
N ASP A 1 -3.94 21.32 13.19
CA ASP A 1 -4.99 21.43 14.21
C ASP A 1 -4.31 21.46 15.58
N PRO A 2 -4.53 22.50 16.41
CA PRO A 2 -3.98 22.59 17.76
C PRO A 2 -4.46 21.48 18.72
N SER A 3 -5.47 20.69 18.36
CA SER A 3 -5.93 19.54 19.14
C SER A 3 -4.92 18.38 19.21
N GLY A 4 -4.01 18.28 18.24
CA GLY A 4 -3.16 17.10 18.07
C GLY A 4 -3.92 15.84 17.62
N GLU A 5 -5.22 15.96 17.34
CA GLU A 5 -6.04 14.84 16.88
C GLU A 5 -5.71 14.49 15.44
N CYS A 6 -5.46 13.20 15.20
CA CYS A 6 -5.29 12.66 13.86
C CYS A 6 -6.66 12.43 13.23
N ASN A 7 -7.07 13.34 12.35
CA ASN A 7 -8.33 13.25 11.60
C ASN A 7 -8.06 13.10 10.10
N PRO A 8 -7.63 11.91 9.63
CA PRO A 8 -7.39 11.70 8.21
C PRO A 8 -8.70 11.69 7.42
N ASP A 9 -8.63 12.03 6.13
CA ASP A 9 -9.77 11.90 5.21
C ASP A 9 -10.14 10.43 4.99
N LEU A 10 -9.13 9.55 4.94
CA LEU A 10 -9.27 8.11 4.80
C LEU A 10 -8.27 7.38 5.70
N ARG A 11 -8.69 6.26 6.28
CA ARG A 11 -7.84 5.31 6.99
C ARG A 11 -7.78 4.00 6.20
N LEU A 12 -6.63 3.76 5.59
CA LEU A 12 -6.38 2.55 4.82
C LEU A 12 -5.93 1.42 5.75
N ARG A 13 -6.73 0.36 5.85
CA ARG A 13 -6.47 -0.79 6.73
C ARG A 13 -6.04 -1.99 5.91
N GLY A 14 -5.04 -2.71 6.40
CA GLY A 14 -4.53 -3.94 5.78
C GLY A 14 -3.31 -4.45 6.54
N HIS A 15 -2.28 -3.62 6.61
CA HIS A 15 -1.05 -3.95 7.31
C HIS A 15 -1.24 -4.16 8.82
N GLN A 16 -0.37 -5.01 9.38
CA GLN A 16 -0.28 -5.31 10.81
C GLN A 16 0.89 -4.57 11.49
N LYS A 17 1.76 -3.92 10.71
CA LYS A 17 2.88 -3.12 11.19
C LYS A 17 3.04 -1.85 10.34
N GLU A 18 3.99 -1.01 10.72
CA GLU A 18 4.40 0.16 9.94
C GLU A 18 5.23 -0.24 8.70
N GLY A 19 5.70 0.75 7.96
CA GLY A 19 6.51 0.60 6.76
C GLY A 19 6.78 1.94 6.09
N TYR A 20 7.58 1.92 5.02
CA TYR A 20 8.05 3.14 4.34
C TYR A 20 7.62 3.23 2.88
N GLY A 21 7.71 2.13 2.11
CA GLY A 21 7.40 2.13 0.68
C GLY A 21 5.95 2.51 0.38
N LEU A 22 5.76 3.45 -0.55
CA LEU A 22 4.46 3.97 -0.98
C LEU A 22 4.51 4.34 -2.47
N SER A 23 3.55 3.86 -3.26
CA SER A 23 3.52 4.16 -4.70
C SER A 23 2.11 4.31 -5.25
N TRP A 24 1.84 5.46 -5.87
CA TRP A 24 0.61 5.73 -6.60
C TRP A 24 0.71 5.21 -8.04
N ASN A 25 -0.36 4.58 -8.53
CA ASN A 25 -0.44 4.18 -9.92
C ASN A 25 -0.74 5.40 -10.80
N SER A 26 0.17 5.73 -11.72
CA SER A 26 -0.01 6.88 -12.63
C SER A 26 -1.05 6.63 -13.73
N ASN A 27 -1.36 5.37 -14.02
CA ASN A 27 -2.29 4.96 -15.07
C ASN A 27 -3.70 4.69 -14.54
N LEU A 28 -3.83 4.40 -13.24
CA LEU A 28 -5.10 4.08 -12.61
C LEU A 28 -5.30 4.89 -11.32
N SER A 29 -6.06 5.99 -11.45
CA SER A 29 -6.31 6.92 -10.35
C SER A 29 -6.87 6.20 -9.11
N GLY A 30 -6.42 6.65 -7.94
CA GLY A 30 -6.84 6.11 -6.65
C GLY A 30 -6.19 4.78 -6.25
N HIS A 31 -5.40 4.13 -7.13
CA HIS A 31 -4.69 2.91 -6.77
C HIS A 31 -3.36 3.23 -6.08
N LEU A 32 -3.23 2.74 -4.85
CA LEU A 32 -2.06 2.95 -3.99
C LEU A 32 -1.50 1.61 -3.53
N LEU A 33 -0.19 1.44 -3.64
CA LEU A 33 0.57 0.37 -2.98
C LEU A 33 1.26 0.91 -1.73
N SER A 34 1.38 0.09 -0.70
CA SER A 34 2.36 0.28 0.36
C SER A 34 3.07 -1.02 0.75
N ALA A 35 4.30 -0.88 1.23
CA ALA A 35 5.15 -1.92 1.78
C ALA A 35 5.18 -1.85 3.31
N SER A 36 5.43 -2.98 3.99
CA SER A 36 5.43 -3.04 5.45
C SER A 36 6.38 -4.08 6.04
N ASP A 37 6.78 -3.84 7.29
CA ASP A 37 7.48 -4.74 8.21
C ASP A 37 6.70 -6.03 8.52
N ASP A 38 5.43 -6.12 8.11
CA ASP A 38 4.63 -7.34 8.19
C ASP A 38 4.87 -8.33 7.04
N HIS A 39 5.85 -8.02 6.17
CA HIS A 39 6.28 -8.81 5.03
C HIS A 39 5.30 -8.81 3.86
N THR A 40 4.34 -7.88 3.85
CA THR A 40 3.32 -7.80 2.80
C THR A 40 3.39 -6.50 2.02
N VAL A 41 2.80 -6.53 0.84
CA VAL A 41 2.41 -5.35 0.07
C VAL A 41 0.90 -5.28 0.06
N CYS A 42 0.33 -4.13 0.42
CA CYS A 42 -1.11 -3.91 0.32
C CYS A 42 -1.45 -2.99 -0.87
N LEU A 43 -2.56 -3.29 -1.53
CA LEU A 43 -3.16 -2.47 -2.57
C LEU A 43 -4.50 -1.93 -2.09
N TRP A 44 -4.73 -0.64 -2.24
CA TRP A 44 -6.05 -0.01 -2.05
C TRP A 44 -6.49 0.68 -3.32
N ASP A 45 -7.81 0.76 -3.48
CA ASP A 45 -8.47 1.68 -4.39
C ASP A 45 -9.21 2.71 -3.54
N ILE A 46 -8.65 3.91 -3.41
CA ILE A 46 -9.24 4.96 -2.56
C ILE A 46 -10.49 5.59 -3.18
N SER A 47 -10.79 5.29 -4.45
CA SER A 47 -12.00 5.76 -5.14
C SER A 47 -13.22 4.88 -4.88
N ALA A 48 -13.02 3.65 -4.37
CA ALA A 48 -14.08 2.70 -4.10
C ALA A 48 -15.09 3.17 -3.01
N GLY A 49 -14.74 4.24 -2.28
CA GLY A 49 -15.53 4.78 -1.19
C GLY A 49 -15.47 3.91 0.07
N PRO A 50 -15.45 4.50 1.28
CA PRO A 50 -15.44 3.72 2.52
C PRO A 50 -16.80 3.02 2.73
N LYS A 51 -16.77 1.75 3.12
CA LYS A 51 -17.99 0.96 3.40
C LYS A 51 -18.66 1.38 4.71
N GLU A 52 -17.86 1.70 5.72
CA GLU A 52 -18.29 2.22 7.02
C GLU A 52 -17.27 3.26 7.51
N GLY A 53 -17.74 4.44 7.92
CA GLY A 53 -16.86 5.52 8.36
C GLY A 53 -15.93 6.04 7.26
N LYS A 54 -14.69 6.39 7.63
CA LYS A 54 -13.62 6.83 6.72
C LYS A 54 -12.60 5.71 6.43
N VAL A 55 -12.99 4.43 6.59
CA VAL A 55 -12.06 3.29 6.53
C VAL A 55 -12.18 2.54 5.21
N ILE A 56 -11.06 2.21 4.58
CA ILE A 56 -10.98 1.37 3.38
C ILE A 56 -10.06 0.19 3.67
N ASP A 57 -10.57 -1.02 3.51
CA ASP A 57 -9.78 -2.25 3.62
C ASP A 57 -8.97 -2.51 2.34
N ALA A 58 -7.82 -3.17 2.49
CA ALA A 58 -6.97 -3.54 1.35
C ALA A 58 -7.77 -4.36 0.32
N LYS A 59 -7.70 -3.92 -0.94
CA LYS A 59 -8.27 -4.60 -2.10
C LYS A 59 -7.52 -5.91 -2.39
N ALA A 60 -6.20 -5.90 -2.17
CA ALA A 60 -5.35 -7.08 -2.26
C ALA A 60 -4.19 -6.99 -1.26
N ILE A 61 -3.70 -8.14 -0.81
CA ILE A 61 -2.51 -8.28 0.04
C ILE A 61 -1.60 -9.32 -0.61
N PHE A 62 -0.39 -8.91 -0.98
CA PHE A 62 0.61 -9.76 -1.60
C PHE A 62 1.59 -10.26 -0.54
N THR A 63 1.81 -11.57 -0.50
CA THR A 63 2.56 -12.29 0.56
C THR A 63 3.76 -13.06 0.00
N GLY A 64 4.37 -12.53 -1.07
CA GLY A 64 5.49 -13.20 -1.74
C GLY A 64 6.80 -13.12 -0.97
N HIS A 65 7.06 -12.01 -0.29
CA HIS A 65 8.29 -11.80 0.46
C HIS A 65 8.30 -12.54 1.81
N SER A 66 9.49 -12.95 2.24
CA SER A 66 9.68 -13.65 3.52
C SER A 66 10.28 -12.77 4.63
N ALA A 67 10.48 -11.48 4.36
CA ALA A 67 11.03 -10.49 5.28
C ALA A 67 10.38 -9.12 5.05
N VAL A 68 10.82 -8.10 5.80
CA VAL A 68 10.34 -6.71 5.70
C VAL A 68 10.40 -6.25 4.25
N VAL A 69 9.26 -5.75 3.74
CA VAL A 69 9.21 -5.14 2.42
C VAL A 69 9.60 -3.67 2.57
N GLU A 70 10.65 -3.27 1.89
CA GLU A 70 11.29 -1.96 2.04
C GLU A 70 10.66 -0.93 1.11
N ASP A 71 10.44 -1.29 -0.16
CA ASP A 71 9.89 -0.36 -1.16
C ASP A 71 9.02 -1.06 -2.22
N VAL A 72 8.14 -0.28 -2.83
CA VAL A 72 7.23 -0.67 -3.91
C VAL A 72 7.19 0.40 -4.99
N ALA A 73 7.08 0.00 -6.25
CA ALA A 73 6.96 0.93 -7.36
C ALA A 73 6.05 0.40 -8.46
N TRP A 74 4.99 1.15 -8.80
CA TRP A 74 4.22 0.86 -10.01
C TRP A 74 5.05 1.03 -11.27
N HIS A 75 4.81 0.18 -12.26
CA HIS A 75 5.33 0.38 -13.60
C HIS A 75 4.63 1.57 -14.27
N LEU A 76 5.41 2.49 -14.84
CA LEU A 76 4.89 3.75 -15.37
C LEU A 76 4.01 3.60 -16.63
N LEU A 77 4.15 2.50 -17.37
CA LEU A 77 3.42 2.26 -18.63
C LEU A 77 2.41 1.11 -18.56
N HIS A 78 2.50 0.25 -17.54
CA HIS A 78 1.70 -0.97 -17.45
C HIS A 78 0.96 -0.93 -16.12
N GLU A 79 -0.32 -0.60 -16.17
CA GLU A 79 -1.16 -0.35 -14.97
C GLU A 79 -1.25 -1.54 -14.02
N SER A 80 -1.01 -2.76 -14.51
CA SER A 80 -1.11 -4.01 -13.74
C SER A 80 0.23 -4.56 -13.26
N LEU A 81 1.35 -3.87 -13.52
CA LEU A 81 2.68 -4.29 -13.09
C LEU A 81 3.22 -3.36 -12.02
N PHE A 82 3.84 -3.93 -11.00
CA PHE A 82 4.60 -3.21 -9.98
C PHE A 82 5.79 -4.05 -9.52
N GLY A 83 6.83 -3.40 -9.03
CA GLY A 83 7.96 -4.05 -8.37
C GLY A 83 7.87 -3.90 -6.85
N SER A 84 8.47 -4.84 -6.12
CA SER A 84 8.70 -4.76 -4.68
C SER A 84 10.08 -5.30 -4.32
N VAL A 85 10.71 -4.71 -3.29
CA VAL A 85 12.00 -5.14 -2.75
C VAL A 85 11.91 -5.36 -1.25
N ALA A 86 12.67 -6.32 -0.74
CA ALA A 86 12.62 -6.69 0.67
C ALA A 86 13.98 -7.14 1.22
N ASP A 87 14.06 -7.22 2.54
CA ASP A 87 15.19 -7.75 3.30
C ASP A 87 15.51 -9.23 3.02
N ASP A 88 14.61 -9.94 2.32
CA ASP A 88 14.85 -11.30 1.84
C ASP A 88 15.76 -11.36 0.61
N GLN A 89 16.38 -10.22 0.25
CA GLN A 89 17.35 -10.04 -0.83
C GLN A 89 16.74 -10.25 -2.21
N LYS A 90 15.42 -10.05 -2.36
CA LYS A 90 14.72 -10.22 -3.63
C LYS A 90 14.10 -8.90 -4.11
N LEU A 91 14.07 -8.81 -5.43
CA LEU A 91 13.16 -7.97 -6.20
C LEU A 91 12.08 -8.88 -6.79
N MET A 92 10.81 -8.54 -6.61
CA MET A 92 9.66 -9.25 -7.20
C MET A 92 8.86 -8.32 -8.11
N MET A 93 8.27 -8.87 -9.19
CA MET A 93 7.42 -8.21 -10.17
C MET A 93 6.17 -9.04 -10.44
#